data_AF-A0AA40D537-F1
#
_entry.id   AF-A0AA40D537-F1
#
_cell.length_a   1.000
_cell.length_b   1.000
_cell.length_c   1.000
_cell.angle_alpha   90.00
_cell.angle_beta   90.00
_cell.angle_gamma   90.00
#
_symmetry.space_group_name_H-M   'P 1'
#
loop_
_entity.id
_entity.type
_entity.pdbx_description
1 polymer ?
#
loop_
_entity_poly.entity_id
_entity_poly.type
_entity_poly.pdbx_seq_one_letter_code
_entity_poly.pdbx_strand_id
1 'polypeptide(L)'
;ISTPDTLQLFGNVNQNPPQLLFTISFVDAVFHNFAVTLDFNALTTQVFFSTGTDPLEAVTEVIANDVSGQGQFHFGLLKKPTDAVGDITRNGFQENGIDEGIIFGGIFQEDSSTGCVSLQP
;
A
#
# COMPACT_ATOMS: atom_id res chain seq x y z
N ILE A 1 6.09 -15.42 12.94
CA ILE A 1 7.34 -14.77 12.47
C ILE A 1 7.05 -14.38 11.03
N SER A 2 6.77 -13.09 10.77
CA SER A 2 6.54 -12.61 9.41
C SER A 2 7.83 -12.74 8.61
N THR A 3 7.74 -13.20 7.37
CA THR A 3 8.85 -13.13 6.43
C THR A 3 9.18 -11.64 6.22
N PRO A 4 10.40 -11.18 6.54
CA PRO A 4 10.74 -9.73 6.55
C PRO A 4 10.65 -9.06 5.18
N ASP A 5 10.51 -9.84 4.11
CA ASP A 5 10.54 -9.36 2.72
C ASP A 5 9.14 -9.36 2.10
N THR A 6 8.20 -8.61 2.70
CA THR A 6 6.84 -8.50 2.17
C THR A 6 6.39 -7.05 1.98
N LEU A 7 5.64 -6.81 0.90
CA LEU A 7 4.79 -5.63 0.77
C LEU A 7 3.44 -5.95 1.41
N GLN A 8 2.99 -5.07 2.30
CA GLN A 8 1.76 -5.24 3.06
C GLN A 8 0.87 -4.02 2.88
N LEU A 9 -0.37 -4.25 2.48
CA LEU A 9 -1.41 -3.24 2.40
C LEU A 9 -2.35 -3.41 3.60
N PHE A 10 -2.42 -2.37 4.43
CA PHE A 10 -3.34 -2.30 5.56
C PHE A 10 -4.53 -1.38 5.22
N GLY A 11 -5.69 -1.71 5.78
CA GLY A 11 -6.90 -0.90 5.69
C GLY A 11 -6.90 0.27 6.67
N ASN A 12 -8.08 0.68 7.12
CA ASN A 12 -8.26 1.81 8.03
C ASN A 12 -7.43 1.67 9.31
N VAL A 13 -6.47 2.56 9.50
CA VAL A 13 -5.54 2.57 10.64
C VAL A 13 -6.18 2.98 11.97
N ASN A 14 -7.40 3.51 11.95
CA ASN A 14 -8.20 3.76 13.16
C ASN A 14 -8.86 2.49 13.70
N GLN A 15 -8.90 1.40 12.92
CA GLN A 15 -9.26 0.08 13.45
C GLN A 15 -8.12 -0.47 14.32
N ASN A 16 -8.47 -1.16 15.40
CA ASN A 16 -7.50 -1.74 16.31
C ASN A 16 -7.77 -3.25 16.52
N PRO A 17 -6.95 -4.15 15.95
CA PRO A 17 -5.80 -3.86 15.08
C PRO A 17 -6.22 -3.41 13.67
N PRO A 18 -5.36 -2.69 12.91
CA PRO A 18 -5.60 -2.45 11.50
C PRO A 18 -5.70 -3.76 10.72
N GLN A 19 -6.69 -3.86 9.83
CA GLN A 19 -6.87 -5.05 9.00
C GLN A 19 -5.78 -5.15 7.93
N LEU A 20 -5.11 -6.29 7.82
CA LEU A 20 -4.26 -6.63 6.68
C LEU A 20 -5.16 -6.99 5.49
N LEU A 21 -5.13 -6.18 4.42
CA LEU A 21 -5.95 -6.39 3.23
C LEU A 21 -5.24 -7.27 2.19
N PHE A 22 -3.93 -7.09 2.03
CA PHE A 22 -3.13 -7.86 1.07
C PHE A 22 -1.66 -7.93 1.49
N THR A 23 -1.00 -9.03 1.16
CA THR A 23 0.44 -9.22 1.39
C THR A 23 1.05 -10.02 0.26
N ILE A 24 2.26 -9.64 -0.16
CA ILE A 24 3.02 -10.36 -1.19
C ILE A 24 4.52 -10.24 -0.89
N SER A 25 5.33 -11.15 -1.43
CA SER A 25 6.79 -11.02 -1.36
C SER A 25 7.26 -9.75 -2.07
N PHE A 26 8.17 -9.01 -1.44
CA PHE A 26 8.84 -7.89 -2.08
C PHE A 26 10.08 -8.41 -2.80
N VAL A 27 10.05 -8.37 -4.13
CA VAL A 27 11.07 -8.97 -4.99
C VAL A 27 11.90 -7.86 -5.64
N ASP A 28 13.21 -7.97 -5.53
CA ASP A 28 14.15 -7.02 -6.11
C ASP A 28 14.02 -6.95 -7.65
N ALA A 29 14.23 -5.75 -8.21
CA ALA A 29 14.17 -5.45 -9.65
C ALA A 29 12.84 -5.83 -10.35
N VAL A 30 11.75 -6.03 -9.60
CA VAL A 30 10.40 -6.26 -10.13
C VAL A 30 9.55 -5.03 -9.89
N PHE A 31 8.83 -4.58 -10.92
CA PHE A 31 7.76 -3.59 -10.75
C PHE A 31 6.55 -4.26 -10.12
N HIS A 32 6.11 -3.76 -8.97
CA HIS A 32 4.89 -4.21 -8.29
C HIS A 32 3.77 -3.21 -8.59
N ASN A 33 2.83 -3.60 -9.44
CA ASN A 33 1.72 -2.76 -9.81
C ASN A 33 0.61 -2.94 -8.79
N PHE A 34 0.06 -1.83 -8.28
CA PHE A 34 -1.03 -1.83 -7.31
C PHE A 34 -2.13 -0.88 -7.74
N ALA A 35 -3.37 -1.31 -7.57
CA ALA A 35 -4.51 -0.42 -7.52
C ALA A 35 -5.43 -0.79 -6.36
N VAL A 36 -6.11 0.21 -5.82
CA VAL A 36 -7.14 0.03 -4.79
C VAL A 36 -8.39 0.76 -5.25
N THR A 37 -9.49 0.02 -5.36
CA THR A 37 -10.81 0.65 -5.49
C THR A 37 -11.31 0.94 -4.09
N LEU A 38 -11.59 2.22 -3.81
CA LEU A 38 -12.15 2.68 -2.54
C LEU A 38 -13.60 3.11 -2.80
N ASP A 39 -14.57 2.40 -2.22
CA ASP A 39 -15.97 2.82 -2.27
C ASP A 39 -16.31 3.59 -0.99
N PHE A 40 -16.38 4.91 -1.13
CA PHE A 40 -16.69 5.81 -0.01
C PHE A 40 -18.16 5.76 0.44
N ASN A 41 -19.06 5.21 -0.37
CA ASN A 41 -20.47 5.05 -0.02
C ASN A 41 -20.71 3.71 0.67
N ALA A 42 -20.16 2.63 0.11
CA ALA A 42 -20.31 1.28 0.66
C ALA A 42 -19.32 0.98 1.80
N LEU A 43 -18.31 1.84 2.00
CA LEU A 43 -17.24 1.66 2.98
C LEU A 43 -16.50 0.34 2.75
N THR A 44 -16.03 0.16 1.52
CA THR A 44 -15.31 -1.05 1.09
C THR A 44 -14.02 -0.72 0.36
N THR A 45 -13.16 -1.72 0.25
CA THR A 45 -11.93 -1.69 -0.53
C THR A 45 -11.76 -2.98 -1.31
N GLN A 46 -11.33 -2.87 -2.56
CA GLN A 46 -10.87 -4.01 -3.37
C GLN A 46 -9.44 -3.76 -3.84
N VAL A 47 -8.60 -4.78 -3.75
CA VAL A 47 -7.18 -4.70 -4.10
C VAL A 47 -6.95 -5.39 -5.44
N PHE A 48 -6.18 -4.72 -6.27
CA PHE A 48 -5.68 -5.23 -7.54
C PHE A 48 -4.16 -5.24 -7.52
N PHE A 49 -3.57 -6.28 -8.08
CA PHE A 49 -2.12 -6.44 -8.09
C PHE A 49 -1.66 -7.19 -9.34
N SER A 50 -0.47 -6.84 -9.81
CA SER A 50 0.28 -7.60 -10.81
C SER A 50 1.78 -7.26 -10.71
N THR A 51 2.60 -7.93 -11.50
CA THR A 51 4.04 -7.64 -11.58
C THR A 51 4.49 -7.34 -12.99
N GLY A 52 5.54 -6.53 -13.12
CA GLY A 52 6.13 -6.20 -14.41
C GLY A 52 5.15 -5.46 -15.31
N THR A 53 4.89 -6.02 -16.49
CA THR A 53 3.97 -5.44 -17.49
C THR A 53 2.62 -6.15 -17.55
N ASP A 54 2.37 -7.08 -16.63
CA ASP A 54 1.12 -7.85 -16.64
C ASP A 54 -0.05 -6.96 -16.23
N PRO A 55 -1.25 -7.15 -16.80
CA PRO A 55 -2.46 -6.45 -16.38
C PRO A 55 -2.74 -6.69 -14.89
N LEU A 56 -3.30 -5.67 -14.23
CA LEU A 56 -3.81 -5.77 -12.88
C LEU A 56 -4.96 -6.78 -12.80
N GLU A 57 -4.89 -7.69 -11.84
CA GLU A 57 -5.96 -8.63 -11.52
C GLU A 57 -6.51 -8.34 -10.11
N ALA A 58 -7.81 -8.59 -9.92
CA ALA A 58 -8.41 -8.53 -8.59
C ALA A 58 -7.83 -9.66 -7.73
N VAL A 59 -7.05 -9.30 -6.72
CA VAL A 59 -6.42 -10.26 -5.78
C VAL A 59 -7.21 -10.38 -4.48
N THR A 60 -8.25 -9.58 -4.33
CA THR A 60 -9.25 -9.71 -3.27
C THR A 60 -10.66 -9.61 -3.83
N GLU A 61 -11.61 -10.17 -3.10
CA GLU A 61 -13.01 -9.75 -3.16
C GLU A 61 -13.14 -8.28 -2.70
N VAL A 62 -14.36 -7.73 -2.79
CA VAL A 62 -14.70 -6.46 -2.14
C VAL A 62 -14.76 -6.68 -0.62
N ILE A 63 -13.86 -6.02 0.13
CA ILE A 63 -13.70 -6.19 1.58
C ILE A 63 -14.30 -4.98 2.31
N ALA A 64 -15.00 -5.20 3.41
CA ALA A 64 -15.44 -4.13 4.29
C ALA A 64 -14.23 -3.40 4.89
N ASN A 65 -14.12 -2.10 4.63
CA ASN A 65 -13.04 -1.25 5.12
C ASN A 65 -13.58 0.18 5.21
N ASP A 66 -13.76 0.70 6.42
CA ASP A 66 -14.29 2.04 6.62
C ASP A 66 -13.31 3.09 6.08
N VAL A 67 -13.57 3.58 4.87
CA VAL A 67 -12.77 4.60 4.17
C VAL A 67 -13.39 6.00 4.26
N SER A 68 -14.28 6.23 5.24
CA SER A 68 -14.83 7.55 5.50
C SER A 68 -13.77 8.52 6.08
N GLY A 69 -14.03 9.83 6.02
CA GLY A 69 -13.22 10.82 6.75
C GLY A 69 -12.33 11.76 5.93
N GLN A 70 -12.56 11.92 4.62
CA GLN A 70 -11.89 12.92 3.76
C GLN A 70 -10.35 12.83 3.77
N GLY A 71 -9.81 11.61 3.61
CA GLY A 71 -8.38 11.37 3.55
C GLY A 71 -7.69 12.13 2.41
N GLN A 72 -6.40 12.39 2.57
CA GLN A 72 -5.53 12.90 1.51
C GLN A 72 -4.81 11.74 0.82
N PHE A 73 -4.63 11.82 -0.49
CA PHE A 73 -3.77 10.89 -1.20
C PHE A 73 -2.30 11.30 -0.98
N HIS A 74 -1.60 10.56 -0.14
CA HIS A 74 -0.17 10.73 0.11
C HIS A 74 0.60 9.66 -0.65
N PHE A 75 1.59 10.08 -1.43
CA PHE A 75 2.45 9.16 -2.15
C PHE A 75 3.92 9.47 -1.86
N GLY A 76 4.66 8.48 -1.36
CA GLY A 76 6.06 8.61 -1.00
C GLY A 76 6.52 7.47 -0.08
N LEU A 77 7.75 7.60 0.41
CA LEU A 77 8.34 6.67 1.36
C LEU A 77 8.57 7.37 2.71
N LEU A 78 8.17 6.71 3.80
CA LEU A 78 8.59 7.06 5.15
C LEU A 78 9.30 5.85 5.76
N LYS A 79 10.62 5.98 5.99
CA LYS A 79 11.40 4.96 6.69
C LYS A 79 11.43 5.27 8.18
N LYS A 80 10.90 4.35 8.99
CA LYS A 80 11.05 4.41 10.45
C LYS A 80 12.46 3.97 10.85
N PRO A 81 13.04 4.54 11.92
CA PRO A 81 14.28 4.01 12.47
C PRO A 81 14.05 2.67 13.18
N THR A 82 15.12 1.91 13.41
CA THR A 82 15.10 0.72 14.26
C THR A 82 15.36 1.09 15.73
N ASP A 83 15.03 0.17 16.65
CA ASP A 83 15.35 0.26 18.09
C ASP A 83 14.89 1.55 18.81
N ALA A 84 13.89 2.24 18.26
CA ALA A 84 13.39 3.48 18.84
C ALA A 84 12.54 3.22 20.09
N VAL A 85 12.81 3.98 21.16
CA VAL A 85 11.97 4.01 22.38
C VAL A 85 11.46 5.43 22.64
N GLY A 86 10.15 5.56 22.87
CA GLY A 86 9.49 6.85 23.11
C GLY A 86 9.31 7.64 21.81
N ASP A 87 10.01 8.76 21.68
CA ASP A 87 9.93 9.61 20.49
C ASP A 87 10.64 8.95 19.30
N ILE A 88 9.85 8.24 18.48
CA ILE A 88 10.33 7.53 17.29
C ILE A 88 10.99 8.44 16.25
N THR A 89 10.76 9.75 16.29
CA THR A 89 11.32 10.69 15.32
C THR A 89 12.74 11.13 15.68
N ARG A 90 13.15 10.92 16.94
CA ARG A 90 14.44 11.41 17.47
C ARG A 90 15.32 10.32 18.08
N ASN A 91 14.73 9.25 18.61
CA ASN A 91 15.42 8.30 19.47
C ASN A 91 15.70 6.93 18.83
N GLY A 92 15.59 6.82 17.51
CA GLY A 92 15.85 5.56 16.80
C GLY A 92 17.22 5.52 16.12
N PHE A 93 17.63 4.34 15.70
CA PHE A 93 18.84 4.10 14.93
C PHE A 93 18.55 4.10 13.43
N GLN A 94 19.45 4.70 12.66
CA GLN A 94 19.50 4.61 11.21
C GLN A 94 20.92 4.16 10.84
N GLU A 95 21.03 3.05 10.12
CA GLU A 95 22.32 2.53 9.68
C GLU A 95 22.99 3.53 8.72
N ASN A 96 24.32 3.65 8.84
CA ASN A 96 25.11 4.54 8.00
C ASN A 96 25.74 3.77 6.83
N GLY A 97 25.95 4.45 5.71
CA GLY A 97 26.62 3.87 4.53
C GLY A 97 25.73 2.94 3.71
N ILE A 98 24.40 3.06 3.85
CA ILE A 98 23.43 2.34 3.02
C ILE A 98 22.90 3.27 1.93
N ASP A 99 22.90 2.78 0.70
CA ASP A 99 22.27 3.42 -0.45
C ASP A 99 20.92 2.74 -0.68
N GLU A 100 19.84 3.39 -0.25
CA GLU A 100 18.47 2.91 -0.44
C GLU A 100 17.76 3.71 -1.52
N GLY A 101 17.04 3.02 -2.41
CA GLY A 101 16.24 3.64 -3.45
C GLY A 101 14.91 2.92 -3.63
N ILE A 102 13.85 3.69 -3.88
CA ILE A 102 12.57 3.17 -4.36
C ILE A 102 12.21 3.91 -5.64
N ILE A 103 11.84 3.15 -6.66
CA ILE A 103 11.38 3.66 -7.94
C ILE A 103 9.86 3.60 -7.97
N PHE A 104 9.24 4.70 -8.36
CA PHE A 104 7.80 4.79 -8.53
C PHE A 104 7.45 5.18 -9.96
N GLY A 105 6.33 4.67 -10.46
CA GLY A 105 5.80 4.98 -11.79
C GLY A 105 4.28 4.83 -11.81
N GLY A 106 3.61 5.42 -12.80
CA GLY A 106 2.18 5.20 -13.02
C GLY A 106 1.27 5.65 -11.87
N ILE A 107 1.60 6.75 -11.18
CA ILE A 107 0.84 7.20 -10.01
C ILE A 107 -0.32 8.09 -10.45
N PHE A 108 -1.55 7.63 -10.25
CA PHE A 108 -2.75 8.42 -10.53
C PHE A 108 -3.93 7.98 -9.65
N GLN A 109 -5.00 8.77 -9.70
CA GLN A 109 -6.33 8.42 -9.21
C GLN A 109 -7.30 8.60 -10.36
N GLU A 110 -8.25 7.69 -10.49
CA GLU A 110 -9.32 7.77 -11.50
C GLU A 110 -10.70 7.67 -10.83
N ASP A 111 -11.72 8.21 -11.50
CA ASP A 111 -13.11 8.01 -11.12
C ASP A 111 -13.67 6.80 -11.87
N SER A 112 -13.78 5.68 -11.17
CA SER A 112 -14.32 4.42 -11.69
C SER A 112 -15.82 4.22 -11.42
N SER A 113 -16.53 5.24 -10.92
CA SER A 113 -17.96 5.14 -10.53
C SER A 113 -18.90 4.77 -11.69
N THR A 114 -18.44 4.94 -12.93
CA THR A 114 -19.18 4.58 -14.16
C THR A 114 -18.72 3.27 -14.79
N GLY A 115 -17.89 2.48 -14.09
CA GLY A 115 -17.49 1.13 -14.48
C GLY A 115 -16.19 1.05 -15.31
N CYS A 116 -15.45 2.14 -15.46
CA CYS A 116 -14.11 2.10 -16.07
C CYS A 116 -13.06 1.89 -14.97
N VAL A 117 -12.27 0.82 -15.07
CA VAL A 117 -11.11 0.59 -14.21
C VAL A 117 -9.89 0.36 -15.11
N SER A 118 -8.85 1.15 -14.91
CA SER A 118 -7.58 1.03 -15.62
C SER A 118 -6.82 -0.19 -15.09
N LEU A 119 -6.73 -1.23 -15.91
CA LEU A 119 -6.06 -2.49 -15.56
C LEU A 119 -4.69 -2.65 -16.25
N GLN A 120 -4.25 -1.68 -17.05
CA GLN A 120 -2.93 -1.72 -17.70
C GLN A 120 -1.95 -0.78 -16.99
N PRO A 121 -0.69 -1.20 -16.76
CA PRO A 121 0.37 -0.33 -16.26
C PRO A 121 0.79 0.79 -17.23
#